data_AF-A0AAN6H1W8-F1
#
_entry.id   AF-A0AAN6H1W8-F1
#
_cell.length_a   1.000
_cell.length_b   1.000
_cell.length_c   1.000
_cell.angle_alpha   90.00
_cell.angle_beta   90.00
_cell.angle_gamma   90.00
#
_symmetry.space_group_name_H-M   'P 1'
#
loop_
_entity.id
_entity.type
_entity.pdbx_description
1 polymer ?
#
loop_
_entity_poly.entity_id
_entity_poly.type
_entity_poly.pdbx_seq_one_letter_code
_entity_poly.pdbx_strand_id
1 'polypeptide(L)'
;MTSYCDALREVSAAREEVPGRRGYPGYMYTDLSTIYERAGRVEGRNGSITQIPILTMPNDDITHPIPDLTGYITEGQIFVDRQLHNKGVYPPINVLPSLSRLMKSAIGEGHTRADHSDVSNQLYAKY
;
A
#
# COMPACT_ATOMS: atom_id res chain seq x y z
N MET A 1 -8.24 -3.94 -4.89
CA MET A 1 -7.51 -3.37 -6.04
C MET A 1 -7.13 -4.40 -7.08
N THR A 2 -6.74 -5.64 -6.72
CA THR A 2 -6.40 -6.68 -7.71
C THR A 2 -7.47 -6.91 -8.77
N SER A 3 -8.72 -7.14 -8.36
CA SER A 3 -9.85 -7.30 -9.28
C SER A 3 -10.10 -6.06 -10.15
N TYR A 4 -9.79 -4.86 -9.65
CA TYR A 4 -9.88 -3.63 -10.44
C TYR A 4 -8.81 -3.59 -11.53
N CYS A 5 -7.56 -3.92 -11.19
CA CYS A 5 -6.48 -3.99 -12.17
C CYS A 5 -6.72 -5.08 -13.23
N ASP A 6 -7.31 -6.21 -12.83
CA ASP A 6 -7.67 -7.29 -13.77
C ASP A 6 -8.79 -6.86 -14.71
N ALA A 7 -9.82 -6.17 -14.20
CA ALA A 7 -10.86 -5.59 -15.05
C ALA A 7 -10.30 -4.53 -16.00
N LEU A 8 -9.39 -3.67 -15.53
CA LEU A 8 -8.71 -2.67 -16.36
C LEU A 8 -7.90 -3.33 -17.49
N ARG A 9 -7.23 -4.44 -17.18
CA ARG A 9 -6.52 -5.26 -18.16
C ARG A 9 -7.47 -5.84 -19.21
N GLU A 10 -8.63 -6.37 -18.80
CA GLU A 10 -9.63 -6.89 -19.72
C GLU A 10 -10.18 -5.82 -20.66
N VAL A 11 -10.47 -4.62 -20.13
CA VAL A 11 -10.93 -3.48 -20.95
C VAL A 11 -9.85 -3.07 -21.95
N SER A 12 -8.59 -2.97 -21.53
CA SER A 12 -7.46 -2.64 -22.41
C SER A 12 -7.29 -3.68 -23.52
N ALA A 13 -7.39 -4.97 -23.18
CA ALA A 13 -7.32 -6.06 -24.15
C ALA A 13 -8.49 -6.03 -25.14
N ALA A 14 -9.72 -5.77 -24.68
CA ALA A 14 -10.90 -5.65 -25.54
C ALA A 14 -10.82 -4.45 -26.50
N ARG A 15 -10.03 -3.42 -26.15
CA ARG A 15 -9.75 -2.26 -26.99
C ARG A 15 -8.55 -2.46 -27.93
N GLU A 16 -7.94 -3.64 -27.92
CA GLU A 16 -6.74 -3.99 -28.70
C GLU A 16 -5.57 -3.03 -28.44
N GLU A 17 -5.48 -2.50 -27.22
CA GLU A 17 -4.35 -1.66 -26.80
C GLU A 17 -3.08 -2.52 -26.63
N VAL A 18 -1.91 -1.94 -26.95
CA VAL A 18 -0.63 -2.63 -26.76
C VAL A 18 -0.39 -2.84 -25.26
N PRO A 19 -0.26 -4.10 -24.78
CA PRO A 19 -0.07 -4.36 -23.37
C PRO A 19 1.31 -3.88 -22.90
N GLY A 20 1.37 -3.40 -21.66
CA GLY A 20 2.61 -3.09 -20.97
C GLY A 20 3.19 -4.31 -20.23
N ARG A 21 3.72 -4.08 -19.04
CA ARG A 21 4.39 -5.11 -18.23
C ARG A 21 3.39 -6.18 -17.75
N ARG A 22 3.72 -7.46 -17.98
CA ARG A 22 2.91 -8.64 -17.62
C ARG A 22 1.44 -8.55 -18.08
N GLY A 23 1.19 -7.93 -19.23
CA GLY A 23 -0.15 -7.86 -19.82
C GLY A 23 -1.05 -6.74 -19.29
N TYR A 24 -0.63 -5.97 -18.28
CA TYR A 24 -1.39 -4.82 -17.78
C TYR A 24 -1.19 -3.57 -18.66
N PRO A 25 -2.16 -2.64 -18.72
CA PRO A 25 -2.04 -1.43 -19.53
C PRO A 25 -0.85 -0.56 -19.09
N GLY A 26 -0.19 0.07 -20.06
CA GLY A 26 0.97 0.94 -19.78
C GLY A 26 0.65 2.16 -18.91
N TYR A 27 -0.62 2.60 -18.91
CA TYR A 27 -1.10 3.72 -18.09
C TYR A 27 -1.61 3.28 -16.71
N MET A 28 -1.45 2.01 -16.31
CA MET A 28 -1.95 1.53 -15.01
C MET A 28 -1.43 2.34 -13.83
N TYR A 29 -0.19 2.83 -13.89
CA TYR A 29 0.36 3.72 -12.86
C TYR A 29 -0.50 4.99 -12.74
N THR A 30 -0.67 5.70 -13.86
CA THR A 30 -1.45 6.94 -13.89
C THR A 30 -2.90 6.72 -13.51
N ASP A 31 -3.51 5.62 -13.95
CA ASP A 31 -4.88 5.25 -13.60
C ASP A 31 -5.05 5.06 -12.09
N LEU A 32 -4.18 4.27 -11.47
CA LEU A 32 -4.17 4.07 -10.01
C LEU A 32 -3.89 5.39 -9.26
N SER A 33 -3.01 6.25 -9.77
CA SER A 33 -2.76 7.57 -9.20
C SER A 33 -4.03 8.43 -9.17
N THR A 34 -4.91 8.33 -10.19
CA THR A 34 -6.18 9.10 -10.18
C THR A 34 -7.09 8.75 -9.01
N ILE A 35 -6.91 7.57 -8.40
CA ILE A 35 -7.65 7.12 -7.22
C ILE A 35 -6.88 7.47 -5.94
N TYR A 36 -5.62 7.03 -5.86
CA TYR A 36 -4.83 7.11 -4.62
C TYR A 36 -4.47 8.55 -4.23
N GLU A 37 -4.17 9.43 -5.19
CA GLU A 37 -3.82 10.85 -4.95
C GLU A 37 -5.01 11.70 -4.48
N ARG A 38 -6.22 11.13 -4.43
CA ARG A 38 -7.40 11.81 -3.88
C ARG A 38 -7.44 11.75 -2.34
N ALA A 39 -6.54 11.01 -1.71
CA ALA A 39 -6.36 11.02 -0.26
C ALA A 39 -5.61 12.27 0.18
N GLY A 40 -5.99 12.84 1.34
CA GLY A 40 -5.31 14.01 1.88
C GLY A 40 -6.23 14.94 2.66
N ARG A 41 -5.70 16.13 2.93
CA ARG A 41 -6.40 17.23 3.61
C ARG A 41 -6.35 18.47 2.72
N VAL A 42 -7.40 19.28 2.79
CA VAL A 42 -7.48 20.56 2.07
C VAL A 42 -7.31 21.68 3.09
N GLU A 43 -6.39 22.60 2.83
CA GLU A 43 -6.17 23.76 3.69
C GLU A 43 -7.47 24.59 3.82
N GLY A 44 -7.77 25.06 5.02
CA GLY A 44 -9.01 25.78 5.32
C GLY A 44 -10.27 24.90 5.41
N ARG A 45 -10.16 23.57 5.28
CA ARG A 45 -11.27 22.63 5.50
C ARG A 45 -10.97 21.68 6.67
N ASN A 46 -11.98 21.42 7.50
CA ASN A 46 -11.84 20.58 8.69
C ASN A 46 -11.84 19.07 8.37
N GLY A 47 -12.24 18.66 7.16
CA GLY A 47 -12.32 17.25 6.77
C GLY A 47 -10.97 16.69 6.28
N SER A 48 -10.89 15.37 6.24
CA SER A 48 -9.79 14.61 5.63
C SER A 48 -10.34 13.39 4.88
N ILE A 49 -9.58 12.92 3.89
CA ILE A 49 -9.82 11.64 3.22
C ILE A 49 -8.59 10.77 3.46
N THR A 50 -8.77 9.65 4.15
CA THR A 50 -7.73 8.64 4.35
C THR A 50 -8.13 7.38 3.60
N GLN A 51 -7.22 6.85 2.78
CA GLN A 51 -7.45 5.63 2.01
C GLN A 51 -6.66 4.48 2.61
N ILE A 52 -7.29 3.31 2.69
CA ILE A 52 -6.68 2.03 3.05
C ILE A 52 -7.01 1.05 1.93
N PRO A 53 -6.31 1.13 0.77
CA PRO A 53 -6.55 0.21 -0.32
C PRO A 53 -6.06 -1.19 0.03
N ILE A 54 -6.89 -2.19 -0.27
CA ILE A 54 -6.55 -3.60 -0.07
C ILE A 54 -6.33 -4.27 -1.42
N LEU A 55 -5.22 -5.01 -1.52
CA LEU A 55 -4.87 -5.79 -2.69
C LEU A 55 -4.34 -7.16 -2.27
N THR A 56 -4.54 -8.14 -3.14
CA THR A 56 -3.93 -9.46 -3.04
C THR A 56 -2.81 -9.55 -4.05
N MET A 57 -1.66 -10.07 -3.63
CA MET A 57 -0.53 -10.28 -4.53
C MET A 57 -0.73 -11.60 -5.27
N PRO A 58 -0.76 -11.60 -6.61
CA PRO A 58 -0.79 -12.85 -7.37
C PRO A 58 0.45 -13.69 -7.05
N ASN A 59 0.24 -14.96 -6.67
CA ASN A 59 1.30 -15.90 -6.29
C ASN A 59 2.24 -15.41 -5.17
N ASP A 60 1.77 -14.52 -4.29
CA ASP A 60 2.59 -13.86 -3.24
C ASP A 60 3.82 -13.11 -3.78
N ASP A 61 3.81 -12.73 -5.06
CA ASP A 61 4.93 -12.03 -5.71
C ASP A 61 4.84 -10.52 -5.46
N ILE A 62 5.72 -10.00 -4.60
CA ILE A 62 5.83 -8.55 -4.32
C ILE A 62 6.28 -7.74 -5.55
N THR A 63 6.97 -8.37 -6.50
CA THR A 63 7.43 -7.72 -7.74
C THR A 63 6.35 -7.68 -8.81
N HIS A 64 5.16 -8.21 -8.52
CA HIS A 64 4.02 -8.15 -9.42
C HIS A 64 3.61 -6.68 -9.67
N PRO A 65 3.23 -6.29 -10.90
CA PRO A 65 2.89 -4.89 -11.21
C PRO A 65 1.84 -4.25 -10.29
N ILE A 66 0.88 -5.02 -9.78
CA ILE A 66 -0.16 -4.52 -8.87
C ILE A 66 0.42 -4.01 -7.54
N PRO A 67 1.09 -4.84 -6.71
CA PRO A 67 1.73 -4.37 -5.48
C PRO A 67 2.86 -3.39 -5.75
N ASP A 68 3.65 -3.61 -6.81
CA ASP A 68 4.78 -2.76 -7.20
C ASP A 68 4.30 -1.32 -7.46
N LEU A 69 3.36 -1.12 -8.39
CA LEU A 69 2.84 0.22 -8.70
C LEU A 69 2.04 0.81 -7.54
N THR A 70 1.32 0.00 -6.78
CA THR A 70 0.62 0.51 -5.59
C THR A 70 1.61 1.06 -4.58
N GLY A 71 2.68 0.34 -4.25
CA GLY A 71 3.71 0.78 -3.31
C GLY A 71 4.55 1.96 -3.81
N TYR A 72 4.61 2.19 -5.13
CA TYR A 72 5.20 3.40 -5.69
C TYR A 72 4.35 4.65 -5.46
N ILE A 73 3.02 4.51 -5.39
CA ILE A 73 2.09 5.63 -5.26
C ILE A 73 1.68 5.87 -3.80
N THR A 74 1.41 4.81 -3.04
CA THR A 74 0.94 4.93 -1.65
C THR A 74 2.07 5.30 -0.69
N GLU A 75 1.71 5.99 0.39
CA GLU A 75 2.66 6.46 1.42
C GLU A 75 3.09 5.37 2.42
N GLY A 76 3.30 4.15 1.90
CA GLY A 76 3.57 2.95 2.67
C GLY A 76 2.62 1.80 2.36
N GLN A 77 2.84 0.70 3.06
CA GLN A 77 2.08 -0.53 2.92
C GLN A 77 2.11 -1.32 4.22
N ILE A 78 1.04 -2.07 4.47
CA ILE A 78 0.98 -3.07 5.55
C ILE A 78 0.96 -4.43 4.88
N PHE A 79 1.98 -5.22 5.12
CA PHE A 79 2.19 -6.51 4.49
C PHE A 79 1.59 -7.64 5.34
N VAL A 80 0.68 -8.39 4.73
CA VAL A 80 0.05 -9.56 5.35
C VAL A 80 0.77 -10.81 4.88
N ASP A 81 1.36 -11.55 5.82
CA ASP A 81 2.24 -12.68 5.53
C ASP A 81 1.57 -14.03 5.80
N ARG A 82 1.55 -14.88 4.76
CA ARG A 82 1.00 -16.24 4.82
C ARG A 82 1.75 -17.10 5.84
N GLN A 83 3.06 -16.90 6.03
CA GLN A 83 3.83 -17.68 7.00
C GLN A 83 3.38 -17.42 8.44
N LEU A 84 3.14 -16.15 8.79
CA LEU A 84 2.62 -15.77 10.10
C LEU A 84 1.20 -16.30 10.30
N HIS A 85 0.37 -16.25 9.25
CA HIS A 85 -0.97 -16.82 9.28
C HIS A 85 -0.97 -18.32 9.57
N ASN A 86 -0.12 -19.08 8.86
CA ASN A 86 0.02 -20.53 9.06
C ASN A 86 0.55 -20.91 10.45
N LYS A 87 1.26 -19.99 11.13
CA LYS A 87 1.69 -20.16 12.52
C LYS A 87 0.61 -19.82 13.55
N GLY A 88 -0.59 -19.41 13.12
CA GLY A 88 -1.69 -19.02 14.00
C GLY A 88 -1.55 -17.61 14.59
N VAL A 89 -0.66 -16.76 14.06
CA VAL A 89 -0.49 -15.38 14.50
C VAL A 89 -1.60 -14.50 13.93
N TYR A 90 -2.27 -13.72 14.78
CA TYR A 90 -3.33 -12.80 14.36
C TYR A 90 -3.16 -11.40 14.98
N PRO A 91 -3.23 -10.32 14.16
CA PRO A 91 -3.25 -10.32 12.69
C PRO A 91 -1.88 -10.73 12.11
N PRO A 92 -1.83 -11.45 10.97
CA PRO A 92 -0.56 -11.95 10.40
C PRO A 92 0.21 -10.86 9.65
N ILE A 93 0.61 -9.80 10.35
CA ILE A 93 1.34 -8.65 9.79
C ILE A 93 2.84 -8.88 9.91
N ASN A 94 3.54 -8.84 8.79
CA ASN A 94 5.00 -8.85 8.79
C ASN A 94 5.51 -7.42 8.81
N VAL A 95 6.12 -7.03 9.94
CA VAL A 95 6.57 -5.65 10.16
C VAL A 95 7.76 -5.27 9.26
N LEU A 96 8.57 -6.23 8.79
CA LEU A 96 9.78 -5.96 8.02
C LEU A 96 9.52 -5.30 6.65
N PRO A 97 8.65 -5.86 5.78
CA PRO A 97 8.25 -5.20 4.53
C PRO A 97 7.15 -4.14 4.71
N SER A 98 6.57 -4.01 5.92
CA SER A 98 5.57 -3.00 6.22
C SER A 98 6.23 -1.66 6.56
N LEU A 99 5.68 -0.57 6.06
CA LEU A 99 6.20 0.77 6.31
C LEU A 99 5.07 1.79 6.28
N SER A 100 5.16 2.80 7.14
CA SER A 100 4.39 4.04 7.02
C SER A 100 5.35 5.21 6.86
N ARG A 101 5.31 5.89 5.71
CA ARG A 101 6.21 7.02 5.42
C ARG A 101 5.88 8.26 6.26
N LEU A 102 4.62 8.41 6.64
CA LEU A 102 4.11 9.53 7.42
C LEU A 102 4.21 9.33 8.94
N MET A 103 4.73 8.18 9.41
CA MET A 103 4.82 7.86 10.83
C MET A 103 5.48 8.98 11.65
N LYS A 104 6.60 9.52 11.17
CA LYS A 104 7.36 10.57 11.88
C LYS A 104 6.54 11.83 12.15
N SER A 105 5.55 12.13 11.30
CA SER A 105 4.67 13.30 11.44
C SER A 105 3.52 13.08 12.42
N ALA A 106 3.31 11.85 12.90
CA ALA A 106 2.17 11.48 13.74
C ALA A 106 2.56 10.93 15.12
N ILE A 107 3.86 10.94 15.46
CA ILE A 107 4.39 10.40 16.72
C ILE A 107 5.10 11.50 17.53
N GLY A 108 5.32 11.25 18.83
CA GLY A 108 5.98 12.20 19.73
C GLY A 108 5.01 12.95 20.65
N GLU A 109 5.54 13.92 21.39
CA GLU A 109 4.77 14.76 22.31
C GLU A 109 3.69 15.56 21.58
N GLY A 110 2.51 15.66 22.18
CA GLY A 110 1.35 16.33 21.57
C GLY A 110 0.59 15.51 20.52
N HIS A 111 1.06 14.31 20.15
CA HIS A 111 0.34 13.39 19.27
C HIS A 111 0.10 12.03 19.95
N THR A 112 1.17 11.36 20.37
CA THR A 112 1.09 10.06 21.08
C THR A 112 1.85 10.11 22.39
N ARG A 113 3.17 9.87 22.35
CA ARG A 113 4.09 9.92 23.50
C ARG A 113 5.52 10.16 23.02
N ALA A 114 6.34 10.78 23.86
CA ALA A 114 7.72 11.18 23.52
C ALA A 114 8.62 10.02 23.05
N ASP A 115 8.48 8.86 23.67
CA ASP A 115 9.28 7.66 23.46
C ASP A 115 8.81 6.76 22.30
N HIS A 116 7.73 7.12 21.59
CA HIS A 116 7.15 6.27 20.55
C HIS A 116 8.18 5.89 19.47
N SER A 117 8.93 6.87 18.95
CA SER A 117 9.93 6.64 17.91
C SER A 117 10.99 5.63 18.36
N ASP A 118 11.51 5.81 19.57
CA ASP A 118 12.59 4.98 20.10
C ASP A 118 12.11 3.54 20.35
N VAL A 119 10.94 3.39 20.96
CA VAL A 119 10.33 2.08 21.19
C VAL A 119 10.07 1.36 19.87
N SER A 120 9.49 2.05 18.87
CA SER A 120 9.24 1.45 17.56
C SER A 120 10.52 1.00 16.87
N ASN A 121 11.55 1.85 16.84
CA ASN A 121 12.82 1.53 16.21
C ASN A 121 13.54 0.38 16.92
N GLN A 122 13.50 0.37 18.26
CA GLN A 122 14.11 -0.68 19.06
C GLN A 122 13.40 -2.03 18.90
N LEU A 123 12.06 -2.03 18.87
CA LEU A 123 11.27 -3.23 18.59
C LEU A 123 11.54 -3.76 17.18
N TYR A 124 11.59 -2.87 16.18
CA TYR A 124 11.90 -3.26 14.80
C TYR A 124 13.31 -3.85 14.68
N ALA A 125 14.31 -3.27 15.35
CA ALA A 125 15.69 -3.77 15.34
C ALA A 125 15.86 -5.11 16.07
N LYS A 126 14.89 -5.52 16.89
CA LYS A 126 14.90 -6.77 17.67
C LYS A 126 13.96 -7.85 17.11
N TYR A 127 13.21 -7.54 16.06
CA TYR A 127 12.29 -8.45 15.38
C TYR A 127 13.03 -9.44 14.48
#